data_AF-A0A7T5UW60-F1
#
_entry.id   AF-A0A7T5UW60-F1
#
_cell.length_a   1.000
_cell.length_b   1.000
_cell.length_c   1.000
_cell.angle_alpha   90.00
_cell.angle_beta   90.00
_cell.angle_gamma   90.00
#
_symmetry.space_group_name_H-M   'P 1'
#
loop_
_entity.id
_entity.type
_entity.pdbx_description
1 polymer ?
#
loop_
_entity_poly.entity_id
_entity_poly.type
_entity_poly.pdbx_seq_one_letter_code
_entity_poly.pdbx_strand_id
1 'polypeptide(L)' 'MEQLAFGLTYAIPAAFAALGAGLVGSAAVNALGRNPEKVNEIRTMMILGISFIDALAIIGIIVAIIAKFI' A
#
# COMPACT_ATOMS: atom_id res chain seq x y z
N MET A 1 -15.59 4.88 -22.76
CA MET A 1 -15.66 5.06 -21.29
C MET A 1 -15.12 3.86 -20.51
N GLU A 2 -15.19 2.63 -21.03
CA GLU A 2 -14.71 1.43 -20.34
C GLU A 2 -13.21 1.42 -20.02
N GLN A 3 -12.35 1.86 -20.95
CA GLN A 3 -10.89 1.92 -20.68
C GLN A 3 -10.54 2.89 -19.56
N LEU A 4 -11.30 3.99 -19.44
CA LEU A 4 -11.11 4.98 -18.40
C LEU A 4 -11.60 4.46 -17.05
N ALA A 5 -12.74 3.76 -17.02
CA ALA A 5 -13.23 3.09 -15.83
C ALA A 5 -12.22 2.04 -15.32
N PHE A 6 -11.72 1.17 -16.21
CA PHE A 6 -10.69 0.18 -15.89
C PHE A 6 -9.41 0.81 -15.33
N GLY A 7 -8.92 1.87 -15.98
CA GLY A 7 -7.74 2.59 -15.51
C GLY A 7 -7.94 3.20 -14.11
N LEU A 8 -9.11 3.75 -13.83
CA LEU A 8 -9.44 4.33 -12.53
C LEU A 8 -9.61 3.28 -11.42
N THR A 9 -10.18 2.11 -11.73
CA THR A 9 -10.31 1.00 -10.77
C THR A 9 -8.95 0.52 -10.25
N TYR A 10 -7.89 0.63 -11.07
CA TYR A 10 -6.53 0.36 -10.64
C TYR A 10 -5.85 1.56 -9.97
N ALA A 11 -5.94 2.74 -10.60
CA ALA A 11 -5.19 3.93 -10.17
C ALA A 11 -5.62 4.42 -8.78
N ILE A 12 -6.90 4.32 -8.43
CA ILE A 12 -7.42 4.80 -7.15
C ILE A 12 -6.86 3.98 -5.97
N PRO A 13 -7.02 2.64 -5.91
CA PRO A 13 -6.41 1.83 -4.86
C PRO A 13 -4.89 1.97 -4.79
N ALA A 14 -4.21 2.00 -5.94
CA ALA A 14 -2.76 2.16 -5.99
C ALA A 14 -2.29 3.50 -5.40
N ALA A 15 -3.01 4.60 -5.66
CA ALA A 15 -2.70 5.90 -5.07
C ALA A 15 -2.88 5.91 -3.54
N PHE A 16 -3.96 5.33 -3.04
CA PHE A 16 -4.19 5.20 -1.60
C PHE A 16 -3.15 4.29 -0.93
N ALA A 17 -2.74 3.22 -1.61
CA ALA A 17 -1.70 2.34 -1.12
C ALA A 17 -0.34 3.05 -1.03
N ALA A 18 0.04 3.80 -2.06
CA ALA A 18 1.26 4.60 -2.05
C ALA A 18 1.27 5.64 -0.91
N LEU A 19 0.13 6.32 -0.68
CA LEU A 19 -0.01 7.25 0.45
C LEU A 19 0.11 6.53 1.80
N GLY A 20 -0.57 5.40 1.98
CA GLY A 20 -0.50 4.60 3.19
C GLY A 20 0.91 4.11 3.49
N ALA A 21 1.59 3.56 2.49
CA ALA A 21 2.96 3.09 2.61
C ALA A 21 3.93 4.22 2.94
N GLY A 22 3.74 5.41 2.33
CA GLY A 22 4.53 6.60 2.63
C GLY A 22 4.36 7.07 4.08
N LEU A 23 3.13 7.04 4.61
CA LEU A 23 2.85 7.39 6.00
C LEU A 23 3.49 6.39 6.98
N VAL A 24 3.35 5.08 6.72
CA VAL A 24 3.98 4.03 7.54
C VAL A 24 5.50 4.14 7.50
N GLY A 25 6.08 4.34 6.32
CA GLY A 25 7.53 4.54 6.15
C GLY A 25 8.05 5.76 6.90
N SER A 26 7.36 6.90 6.78
CA SER A 26 7.72 8.13 7.52
C SER A 26 7.63 7.93 9.04
N ALA A 27 6.57 7.29 9.53
CA ALA A 27 6.42 6.96 10.94
C ALA A 27 7.54 6.03 11.43
N ALA A 28 7.90 5.02 10.64
CA ALA A 28 8.98 4.09 10.96
C ALA A 28 10.35 4.79 11.03
N VAL A 29 10.67 5.65 10.07
CA VAL A 29 11.93 6.41 10.07
C VAL A 29 12.01 7.37 11.26
N ASN A 30 10.91 8.04 11.60
CA ASN A 30 10.85 8.90 12.78
C ASN A 30 11.00 8.12 14.09
N ALA A 31 10.36 6.95 14.20
CA ALA A 31 10.50 6.07 15.35
C ALA A 31 11.93 5.54 15.50
N LEU A 32 12.56 5.20 14.38
CA LEU A 32 13.94 4.72 14.29
C LEU A 32 14.94 5.79 14.73
N GLY A 33 14.76 7.04 14.30
CA GLY A 33 15.61 8.16 14.71
C GLY A 33 15.55 8.44 16.22
N ARG A 34 14.42 8.12 16.87
CA ARG A 34 14.24 8.29 18.33
C ARG A 34 14.70 7.08 19.14
N ASN A 35 14.67 5.87 18.56
CA ASN A 35 15.00 4.62 19.23
C ASN A 35 15.84 3.72 18.30
N PRO A 36 17.12 4.06 18.06
CA PRO A 36 17.99 3.31 17.15
C PRO A 36 18.26 1.87 17.61
N GLU A 37 18.09 1.55 18.88
CA GLU A 37 18.21 0.19 19.41
C GLU A 37 17.05 -0.74 19.01
N LYS A 38 15.91 -0.19 18.57
CA LYS A 38 14.70 -0.95 18.21
C LYS A 38 14.52 -1.17 16.70
N VAL A 39 15.59 -1.06 15.89
CA VAL A 39 15.52 -1.15 14.41
C VAL A 39 14.74 -2.37 13.93
N ASN A 40 15.02 -3.55 14.48
CA ASN A 40 14.45 -4.81 14.01
C ASN A 40 12.94 -4.89 14.28
N GLU A 41 12.50 -4.43 15.45
CA GLU A 41 11.08 -4.41 15.83
C GLU A 41 10.30 -3.39 14.98
N ILE A 42 10.84 -2.18 14.82
CA ILE A 42 10.26 -1.13 13.97
C ILE A 42 10.17 -1.60 12.52
N ARG A 43 11.22 -2.23 11.98
CA ARG A 43 11.23 -2.77 10.62
C ARG A 43 10.17 -3.86 10.45
N THR A 44 10.02 -4.75 11.42
CA THR A 44 9.01 -5.82 11.38
C THR A 44 7.61 -5.24 11.33
N MET A 45 7.30 -4.26 12.19
CA MET A 45 6.01 -3.58 12.21
C MET A 45 5.76 -2.79 10.92
N MET A 46 6.78 -2.12 10.38
CA MET A 46 6.70 -1.39 9.12
C MET A 46 6.37 -2.32 7.95
N ILE A 47 7.07 -3.45 7.82
CA ILE A 47 6.83 -4.45 6.77
C ILE A 47 5.41 -5.01 6.88
N LEU A 48 4.97 -5.34 8.10
CA LEU A 48 3.61 -5.83 8.33
C LEU A 48 2.56 -4.79 7.92
N GLY A 49 2.75 -3.53 8.30
CA GLY A 49 1.85 -2.42 7.92
C GLY A 49 1.77 -2.23 6.41
N ILE A 50 2.91 -2.22 5.72
CA ILE A 50 2.97 -2.11 4.25
C ILE A 50 2.31 -3.33 3.60
N SER A 51 2.53 -4.54 4.13
CA SER A 51 1.94 -5.77 3.58
C SER A 51 0.41 -5.74 3.61
N PHE A 52 -0.21 -5.18 4.67
CA PHE A 52 -1.66 -5.02 4.72
C PHE A 52 -2.17 -3.98 3.73
N ILE A 53 -1.42 -2.89 3.52
CA ILE A 53 -1.76 -1.86 2.54
C ILE A 53 -1.72 -2.43 1.12
N ASP A 54 -0.66 -3.18 0.79
CA ASP A 54 -0.52 -3.83 -0.51
C ASP A 54 -1.56 -4.92 -0.76
N ALA A 55 -2.01 -5.64 0.28
CA ALA A 55 -3.09 -6.62 0.14
C ALA A 55 -4.39 -5.98 -0.39
N LEU A 56 -4.74 -4.80 0.12
CA LEU A 56 -5.91 -4.05 -0.36
C LEU A 56 -5.72 -3.52 -1.78
N ALA A 57 -4.51 -3.08 -2.12
CA ALA A 57 -4.17 -2.64 -3.48
C ALA A 57 -4.35 -3.78 -4.49
N ILE A 58 -3.84 -4.97 -4.17
CA ILE A 58 -3.91 -6.17 -5.02
C ILE A 58 -5.37 -6.58 -5.26
N ILE A 59 -6.23 -6.51 -4.24
CA ILE A 59 -7.67 -6.78 -4.41
C ILE A 59 -8.27 -5.84 -5.48
N GLY A 60 -7.90 -4.57 -5.49
CA GLY A 60 -8.32 -3.60 -6.52
C GLY A 60 -7.87 -3.99 -7.93
N ILE A 61 -6.62 -4.46 -8.09
CA ILE A 61 -6.09 -4.96 -9.37
C ILE A 61 -6.91 -6.17 -9.84
N ILE A 62 -7.15 -7.13 -8.95
CA ILE A 62 -7.87 -8.36 -9.26
C ILE A 62 -9.30 -8.02 -9.72
N VAL A 63 -10.00 -7.14 -9.01
CA VAL A 63 -11.36 -6.70 -9.41
C VAL A 63 -11.33 -6.00 -10.76
N ALA A 64 -10.36 -5.13 -11.03
CA ALA A 64 -10.23 -4.46 -12.33
C ALA A 64 -10.04 -5.48 -13.46
N ILE A 65 -9.15 -6.47 -13.27
CA ILE A 65 -8.91 -7.55 -14.23
C ILE A 65 -10.19 -8.36 -14.46
N ILE A 66 -10.86 -8.81 -13.38
CA ILE A 66 -12.10 -9.59 -13.48
C ILE A 66 -13.16 -8.80 -14.26
N ALA A 67 -13.36 -7.52 -13.96
CA ALA A 67 -14.34 -6.67 -14.64
C ALA A 67 -14.03 -6.39 -16.12
N LYS A 68 -12.80 -6.67 -16.58
CA LYS A 68 -12.41 -6.53 -17.99
C LYS A 68 -12.66 -7.80 -18.82
N PHE A 69 -12.65 -8.97 -18.17
CA PHE A 69 -12.75 -10.28 -18.83
C PHE A 69 -14.11 -10.96 -18.66
N ILE A 70 -14.96 -10.44 -17.77
CA ILE A 70 -16.39 -10.79 -17.63
C ILE A 70 -17.21 -9.70 -18.30
#